data_AF-A0A836QSD7-F1
#
_entry.id   AF-A0A836QSD7-F1
#
_cell.length_a   1.000
_cell.length_b   1.000
_cell.length_c   1.000
_cell.angle_alpha   90.00
_cell.angle_beta   90.00
_cell.angle_gamma   90.00
#
_symmetry.space_group_name_H-M   'P 1'
#
loop_
_entity.id
_entity.type
_entity.pdbx_description
1 polymer ?
#
loop_
_entity_poly.entity_id
_entity_poly.type
_entity_poly.pdbx_seq_one_letter_code
_entity_poly.pdbx_strand_id
1 'polypeptide(L)'
;MQEGEIFTADFIMKQSLIDLDEIIVSASFSKRKKRAQASPVTVISEDELRRLPIRSVDEILLGKVPGGYANLPHRPGQNNSAFTLRGGTSGSGRPLGDVKIYVDGVELLGFDVQAYPGIADFIDPSDIERIEVLRGPMGSTLHGSNAQSGIIHIFTKRGSGSRKTVMRMKVARKNTAAPILNDDVIGHEVSFSLSGRSSSDISYNLGANRTVDEEVMPSNGKNIELLKLHGALNARIGSAKIDIKTFQSWGKQGFISNLFHLLKYQEERGWTDAPGHW
;
A
#
# COMPACT_ATOMS: atom_id res chain seq x y z
N MET A 1 -17.72 -12.11 50.18
CA MET A 1 -17.90 -10.75 49.66
C MET A 1 -19.39 -10.47 49.72
N GLN A 2 -19.81 -9.47 50.48
CA GLN A 2 -21.23 -9.11 50.60
C GLN A 2 -21.64 -8.26 49.39
N GLU A 3 -22.79 -8.60 48.83
CA GLU A 3 -23.39 -7.99 47.66
C GLU A 3 -23.94 -6.62 48.05
N GLY A 4 -23.40 -5.52 47.49
CA GLY A 4 -23.95 -4.17 47.70
C GLY A 4 -22.95 -3.00 47.89
N GLU A 5 -21.65 -3.24 48.02
CA GLU A 5 -20.68 -2.14 48.15
C GLU A 5 -20.27 -1.55 46.78
N ILE A 6 -20.83 -0.40 46.40
CA ILE A 6 -20.10 0.88 46.45
C ILE A 6 -18.62 0.93 46.01
N PHE A 7 -18.13 0.17 45.03
CA PHE A 7 -16.71 0.26 44.62
C PHE A 7 -16.43 1.55 43.83
N THR A 8 -15.82 2.52 44.52
CA THR A 8 -15.34 3.77 43.91
C THR A 8 -13.83 3.68 43.73
N ALA A 9 -13.35 3.81 42.50
CA ALA A 9 -11.93 3.84 42.17
C ALA A 9 -11.54 5.18 41.54
N ASP A 10 -10.66 5.91 42.22
CA ASP A 10 -10.13 7.17 41.74
C ASP A 10 -8.93 6.92 40.81
N PHE A 11 -9.10 7.23 39.53
CA PHE A 11 -8.02 7.15 38.55
C PHE A 11 -7.32 8.51 38.41
N ILE A 12 -6.01 8.55 38.65
CA ILE A 12 -5.18 9.68 38.26
C ILE A 12 -4.87 9.53 36.77
N MET A 13 -5.67 10.17 35.92
CA MET A 13 -5.40 10.24 34.48
C MET A 13 -4.23 11.21 34.23
N LYS A 14 -3.08 10.69 33.77
CA LYS A 14 -2.03 11.54 33.21
C LYS A 14 -2.50 12.06 31.86
N GLN A 15 -2.59 13.38 31.72
CA GLN A 15 -2.90 14.02 30.45
C GLN A 15 -1.82 13.62 29.44
N SER A 16 -2.22 12.86 28.43
CA SER A 16 -1.35 12.46 27.33
C SER A 16 -1.24 13.64 26.36
N LEU A 17 -0.19 14.45 26.49
CA LEU A 17 0.18 15.50 25.54
C LEU A 17 0.77 14.91 24.25
N ILE A 18 0.18 13.85 23.71
CA ILE A 18 0.58 13.33 22.42
C ILE A 18 -0.04 14.27 21.37
N ASP A 19 0.67 15.36 21.06
CA ASP A 19 0.63 15.93 19.70
C ASP A 19 1.35 14.86 18.84
N LEU A 20 0.59 13.85 18.37
CA LEU A 20 1.14 12.82 17.48
C LEU A 20 1.40 13.52 16.16
N ASP A 21 2.56 14.16 16.05
CA ASP A 21 3.04 14.73 14.81
C ASP A 21 3.21 13.58 13.82
N GLU A 22 2.16 13.32 13.06
CA GLU A 22 2.11 12.26 12.05
C GLU A 22 3.29 12.45 11.09
N ILE A 23 4.21 11.50 11.10
CA ILE A 23 5.42 11.56 10.28
C ILE A 23 5.08 11.00 8.90
N ILE A 24 5.29 11.80 7.88
CA ILE A 24 5.08 11.46 6.48
C ILE A 24 6.41 11.39 5.73
N VAL A 25 6.45 10.57 4.68
CA VAL A 25 7.60 10.37 3.78
C VAL A 25 7.20 10.61 2.32
N SER A 26 5.91 10.58 2.00
CA SER A 26 5.39 10.88 0.66
C SER A 26 5.68 12.30 0.15
N ALA A 27 5.80 13.26 1.07
CA ALA A 27 5.93 14.67 0.72
C ALA A 27 7.36 15.22 0.73
N SER A 28 8.31 14.39 1.17
CA SER A 28 9.74 14.66 1.15
C SER A 28 10.49 13.34 1.16
N PHE A 29 11.58 13.20 0.41
CA PHE A 29 12.45 12.01 0.47
C PHE A 29 13.00 11.67 1.87
N SER A 30 12.72 12.50 2.87
CA SER A 30 12.99 12.32 4.30
C SER A 30 11.72 12.40 5.15
N LYS A 31 11.77 11.84 6.36
CA LYS A 31 10.68 11.90 7.35
C LYS A 31 10.40 13.36 7.75
N ARG A 32 9.15 13.83 7.59
CA ARG A 32 8.70 15.16 8.03
C ARG A 32 7.38 15.09 8.78
N LYS A 33 7.13 16.05 9.66
CA LYS A 33 5.84 16.21 10.33
C LYS A 33 4.80 16.65 9.31
N LYS A 34 3.62 16.04 9.30
CA LYS A 34 2.50 16.39 8.41
C LYS A 34 2.10 17.86 8.54
N ARG A 35 2.11 18.42 9.75
CA ARG A 35 1.81 19.85 10.00
C ARG A 35 2.81 20.80 9.33
N ALA A 36 4.05 20.35 9.11
CA ALA A 36 5.07 21.14 8.43
C ALA A 36 4.99 21.04 6.90
N GLN A 37 4.06 20.25 6.36
CA GLN A 37 3.91 20.05 4.93
C GLN A 37 2.97 21.10 4.33
N ALA A 38 3.44 21.80 3.29
CA ALA A 38 2.67 22.81 2.59
C ALA A 38 1.56 22.23 1.70
N SER A 39 1.73 20.99 1.22
CA SER A 39 0.73 20.30 0.40
C SER A 39 -0.19 19.40 1.23
N PRO A 40 -1.45 19.23 0.80
CA PRO A 40 -2.40 18.36 1.49
C PRO A 40 -2.00 16.89 1.34
N VAL A 41 -1.71 16.26 2.48
CA VAL A 41 -1.39 14.83 2.59
C VAL A 41 -2.51 14.10 3.33
N THR A 42 -3.05 13.07 2.70
CA THR A 42 -3.95 12.12 3.35
C THR A 42 -3.12 10.93 3.82
N VAL A 43 -3.26 10.54 5.09
CA VAL A 43 -2.61 9.34 5.63
C VAL A 43 -3.72 8.39 6.05
N ILE A 44 -3.61 7.13 5.64
CA ILE A 44 -4.51 6.05 5.98
C ILE A 44 -3.70 5.06 6.80
N SER A 45 -3.98 5.02 8.11
CA SER A 45 -3.20 4.25 9.08
C SER A 45 -3.56 2.76 9.10
N GLU A 46 -2.69 1.92 9.68
CA GLU A 46 -2.96 0.47 9.84
C GLU A 46 -4.29 0.23 10.57
N ASP A 47 -4.57 1.02 11.60
CA ASP A 47 -5.78 0.88 12.40
C ASP A 47 -7.05 1.19 11.59
N GLU A 48 -6.98 2.16 10.67
CA GLU A 48 -8.06 2.42 9.73
C GLU A 48 -8.20 1.30 8.71
N LEU A 49 -7.08 0.80 8.17
CA LEU A 49 -7.07 -0.31 7.22
C LEU A 49 -7.68 -1.59 7.85
N ARG A 50 -7.44 -1.82 9.15
CA ARG A 50 -7.97 -2.97 9.89
C ARG A 50 -9.47 -2.88 10.19
N ARG A 51 -10.02 -1.67 10.33
CA ARG A 51 -11.44 -1.46 10.67
C ARG A 51 -12.36 -1.56 9.47
N LEU A 52 -11.81 -1.46 8.27
CA LEU A 52 -12.59 -1.50 7.05
C LEU A 52 -12.68 -2.96 6.53
N PRO A 53 -13.86 -3.41 6.07
CA PRO A 53 -14.02 -4.71 5.42
C PRO A 53 -13.55 -4.63 3.95
N ILE A 54 -12.28 -4.30 3.74
CA ILE A 54 -11.76 -3.90 2.42
C ILE A 54 -11.35 -5.12 1.58
N ARG A 55 -11.63 -5.06 0.28
CA ARG A 55 -11.25 -6.08 -0.70
C ARG A 55 -10.05 -5.68 -1.57
N SER A 56 -9.81 -4.39 -1.79
CA SER A 56 -8.68 -3.91 -2.61
C SER A 56 -8.20 -2.52 -2.21
N VAL A 57 -6.94 -2.17 -2.57
CA VAL A 57 -6.38 -0.83 -2.29
C VAL A 57 -7.18 0.29 -2.95
N ASP A 58 -7.76 0.04 -4.13
CA ASP A 58 -8.52 1.03 -4.88
C ASP A 58 -9.82 1.44 -4.17
N GLU A 59 -10.51 0.50 -3.51
CA GLU A 59 -11.68 0.79 -2.67
C GLU A 59 -11.31 1.69 -1.48
N ILE A 60 -10.14 1.46 -0.89
CA ILE A 60 -9.61 2.29 0.21
C ILE A 60 -9.40 3.71 -0.27
N LEU A 61 -8.70 3.85 -1.40
CA LEU A 61 -8.34 5.14 -1.94
C LEU A 61 -9.59 5.93 -2.33
N LEU A 62 -10.57 5.28 -2.96
CA LEU A 62 -11.85 5.91 -3.29
C LEU A 62 -12.60 6.41 -2.04
N GLY A 63 -12.65 5.60 -0.98
CA GLY A 63 -13.41 5.94 0.23
C GLY A 63 -12.68 6.93 1.16
N LYS A 64 -11.35 6.98 1.13
CA LYS A 64 -10.54 7.72 2.11
C LYS A 64 -9.80 8.92 1.55
N VAL A 65 -9.63 9.04 0.24
CA VAL A 65 -8.87 10.14 -0.36
C VAL A 65 -9.83 11.19 -0.93
N PRO A 66 -9.96 12.38 -0.31
CA PRO A 66 -10.83 13.40 -0.83
C PRO A 66 -10.33 13.92 -2.18
N GLY A 67 -11.25 14.02 -3.15
CA GLY A 67 -10.95 14.38 -4.53
C GLY A 67 -10.22 13.27 -5.30
N GLY A 68 -10.11 12.07 -4.72
CA GLY A 68 -9.67 10.87 -5.41
C GLY A 68 -10.85 10.19 -6.10
N TYR A 69 -10.58 9.65 -7.27
CA TYR A 69 -11.53 8.85 -8.02
C TYR A 69 -10.83 7.61 -8.53
N ALA A 70 -11.25 6.46 -8.03
CA ALA A 70 -10.89 5.17 -8.60
C ALA A 70 -11.98 4.78 -9.60
N ASN A 71 -11.61 4.46 -10.83
CA ASN A 71 -12.50 3.64 -11.67
C ASN A 71 -12.51 2.24 -11.07
N LEU A 72 -13.45 1.97 -10.18
CA LEU A 72 -13.64 0.62 -9.70
C LEU A 72 -13.99 -0.28 -10.88
N PRO A 73 -13.50 -1.52 -10.88
CA PRO A 73 -13.83 -2.43 -11.94
C PRO A 73 -15.34 -2.65 -11.97
N HIS A 74 -15.93 -2.40 -13.14
CA HIS A 74 -17.37 -2.57 -13.38
C HIS A 74 -17.73 -4.03 -13.66
N ARG A 75 -16.72 -4.91 -13.67
CA ARG A 75 -16.79 -6.34 -13.97
C ARG A 75 -15.86 -7.08 -12.99
N PRO A 76 -16.32 -8.16 -12.33
CA PRO A 76 -15.43 -9.08 -11.62
C PRO A 76 -14.22 -9.49 -12.48
N GLY A 77 -13.02 -9.36 -11.91
CA GLY A 77 -11.72 -9.62 -12.52
C GLY A 77 -11.26 -8.64 -13.62
N GLN A 78 -11.93 -7.49 -13.78
CA GLN A 78 -11.32 -6.35 -14.45
C GLN A 78 -10.28 -5.72 -13.51
N ASN A 79 -9.02 -5.68 -13.93
CA ASN A 79 -7.91 -5.11 -13.15
C ASN A 79 -7.45 -3.76 -13.74
N ASN A 80 -8.40 -2.96 -14.21
CA ASN A 80 -8.14 -1.65 -14.83
C ASN A 80 -8.57 -0.51 -13.91
N SER A 81 -8.17 -0.58 -12.64
CA SER A 81 -8.42 0.46 -11.65
C SER A 81 -7.41 1.59 -11.83
N ALA A 82 -7.71 2.47 -12.78
CA ALA A 82 -7.00 3.72 -12.87
C ALA A 82 -7.54 4.69 -11.81
N PHE A 83 -6.62 5.21 -10.98
CA PHE A 83 -6.90 6.17 -9.92
C PHE A 83 -6.47 7.56 -10.36
N THR A 84 -7.37 8.54 -10.24
CA THR A 84 -7.11 9.95 -10.52
C THR A 84 -7.29 10.80 -9.29
N LEU A 85 -6.61 11.93 -9.26
CA LEU A 85 -6.77 12.95 -8.23
C LEU A 85 -7.24 14.25 -8.88
N ARG A 86 -8.17 14.95 -8.22
CA ARG A 86 -8.66 16.29 -8.59
C ARG A 86 -9.26 16.39 -10.00
N GLY A 87 -9.90 15.31 -10.48
CA GLY A 87 -10.57 15.31 -11.78
C GLY A 87 -9.61 15.31 -12.97
N GLY A 88 -8.37 14.85 -12.78
CA GLY A 88 -7.40 14.62 -13.85
C GLY A 88 -7.83 13.51 -14.80
N THR A 89 -8.78 13.81 -15.68
CA THR A 89 -9.24 12.92 -16.74
C THR A 89 -8.79 13.50 -18.07
N SER A 90 -8.35 12.66 -18.99
CA SER A 90 -8.24 13.03 -20.40
C SER A 90 -9.61 13.51 -20.90
N GLY A 91 -9.65 14.34 -21.96
CA GLY A 91 -10.89 14.78 -22.60
C GLY A 91 -11.82 13.66 -23.14
N SER A 92 -11.43 12.39 -22.96
CA SER A 92 -12.22 11.19 -23.24
C SER A 92 -12.75 10.49 -21.98
N GLY A 93 -12.65 11.11 -20.79
CA GLY A 93 -13.07 10.52 -19.51
C GLY A 93 -12.13 9.44 -18.96
N ARG A 94 -10.98 9.22 -19.61
CA ARG A 94 -9.99 8.21 -19.20
C ARG A 94 -8.97 8.85 -18.26
N PRO A 95 -8.65 8.24 -17.11
CA PRO A 95 -7.54 8.65 -16.28
C PRO A 95 -6.27 8.83 -17.11
N LEU A 96 -5.73 10.04 -17.11
CA LEU A 96 -4.34 10.22 -17.52
C LEU A 96 -3.53 9.58 -16.40
N GLY A 97 -2.47 8.81 -16.68
CA GLY A 97 -1.55 8.34 -15.65
C GLY A 97 -0.83 9.53 -15.00
N ASP A 98 -1.54 10.30 -14.19
CA ASP A 98 -1.15 11.60 -13.62
C ASP A 98 -0.90 11.51 -12.11
N VAL A 99 -1.09 10.32 -11.55
CA VAL A 99 -0.73 9.92 -10.20
C VAL A 99 0.31 8.80 -10.27
N LYS A 100 1.46 9.02 -9.62
CA LYS A 100 2.45 7.95 -9.44
C LYS A 100 2.17 7.15 -8.19
N ILE A 101 2.39 5.83 -8.26
CA ILE A 101 2.24 4.94 -7.11
C ILE A 101 3.57 4.27 -6.80
N TYR A 102 3.91 4.27 -5.52
CA TYR A 102 5.09 3.64 -4.98
C TYR A 102 4.68 2.62 -3.94
N VAL A 103 5.28 1.42 -3.99
CA VAL A 103 5.24 0.46 -2.88
C VAL A 103 6.62 0.44 -2.26
N ASP A 104 6.71 0.87 -1.01
CA ASP A 104 7.96 0.97 -0.26
C ASP A 104 9.05 1.79 -0.97
N GLY A 105 8.65 2.79 -1.76
CA GLY A 105 9.56 3.64 -2.54
C GLY A 105 9.98 3.04 -3.89
N VAL A 106 9.46 1.87 -4.27
CA VAL A 106 9.58 1.31 -5.62
C VAL A 106 8.40 1.81 -6.45
N GLU A 107 8.68 2.54 -7.53
CA GLU A 107 7.64 2.99 -8.46
C GLU A 107 7.03 1.78 -9.17
N LEU A 108 5.70 1.67 -9.14
CA LEU A 108 5.00 0.68 -9.95
C LEU A 108 4.92 1.21 -11.38
N LEU A 109 5.80 0.72 -12.26
CA LEU A 109 5.76 1.05 -13.68
C LEU A 109 4.67 0.21 -14.37
N GLY A 110 3.82 0.85 -15.17
CA GLY A 110 2.73 0.17 -15.88
C GLY A 110 1.34 0.73 -15.66
N PHE A 111 1.18 1.85 -14.95
CA PHE A 111 -0.04 2.67 -15.03
C PHE A 111 -0.05 3.50 -16.32
N ASP A 112 0.12 2.82 -17.46
CA ASP A 112 -0.28 3.37 -18.74
C ASP A 112 -1.69 2.86 -19.03
N VAL A 113 -2.52 3.66 -19.68
CA VAL A 113 -3.98 3.51 -19.88
C VAL A 113 -4.36 2.25 -20.69
N GLN A 114 -3.37 1.42 -21.05
CA GLN A 114 -3.46 0.15 -21.77
C GLN A 114 -2.87 -1.06 -21.01
N ALA A 115 -2.11 -0.85 -19.93
CA ALA A 115 -1.51 -1.92 -19.15
C ALA A 115 -2.39 -2.28 -17.96
N TYR A 116 -2.80 -3.55 -17.91
CA TYR A 116 -3.64 -4.15 -16.87
C TYR A 116 -2.80 -4.65 -15.69
N PRO A 117 -2.16 -3.74 -14.95
CA PRO A 117 -2.25 -3.94 -13.52
C PRO A 117 -2.55 -2.65 -12.75
N GLY A 118 -3.63 -2.71 -11.96
CA GLY A 118 -3.98 -1.73 -10.94
C GLY A 118 -3.14 -1.92 -9.66
N ILE A 119 -3.27 -0.99 -8.71
CA ILE A 119 -2.50 -1.01 -7.44
C ILE A 119 -2.80 -2.30 -6.66
N ALA A 120 -4.06 -2.72 -6.72
CA ALA A 120 -4.54 -3.95 -6.10
C ALA A 120 -3.79 -5.20 -6.59
N ASP A 121 -3.17 -5.19 -7.78
CA ASP A 121 -2.54 -6.37 -8.36
C ASP A 121 -1.17 -6.70 -7.78
N PHE A 122 -0.58 -5.79 -7.01
CA PHE A 122 0.78 -5.92 -6.50
C PHE A 122 0.85 -6.21 -5.00
N ILE A 123 -0.13 -5.75 -4.22
CA ILE A 123 -0.08 -5.85 -2.76
C ILE A 123 -1.46 -6.11 -2.16
N ASP A 124 -1.51 -7.02 -1.18
CA ASP A 124 -2.70 -7.28 -0.37
C ASP A 124 -2.85 -6.17 0.70
N PRO A 125 -4.04 -5.56 0.87
CA PRO A 125 -4.27 -4.56 1.91
C PRO A 125 -3.87 -4.99 3.33
N SER A 126 -3.96 -6.29 3.64
CA SER A 126 -3.58 -6.84 4.94
C SER A 126 -2.08 -6.75 5.25
N ASP A 127 -1.26 -6.55 4.22
CA ASP A 127 0.19 -6.39 4.31
C ASP A 127 0.64 -4.93 4.30
N ILE A 128 -0.29 -3.99 4.19
CA ILE A 128 -0.04 -2.55 4.22
C ILE A 128 -0.04 -2.04 5.66
N GLU A 129 1.04 -1.36 6.05
CA GLU A 129 1.15 -0.63 7.32
C GLU A 129 0.39 0.69 7.23
N ARG A 130 0.67 1.48 6.19
CA ARG A 130 -0.05 2.74 5.94
C ARG A 130 0.04 3.14 4.49
N ILE A 131 -0.90 3.98 4.07
CA ILE A 131 -0.90 4.63 2.76
C ILE A 131 -0.80 6.13 2.98
N GLU A 132 0.12 6.77 2.27
CA GLU A 132 0.24 8.22 2.26
C GLU A 132 -0.05 8.74 0.85
N VAL A 133 -0.96 9.70 0.73
CA VAL A 133 -1.37 10.29 -0.54
C VAL A 133 -1.08 11.78 -0.52
N LEU A 134 -0.06 12.18 -1.28
CA LEU A 134 0.26 13.57 -1.54
C LEU A 134 -0.57 14.06 -2.72
N ARG A 135 -1.43 15.06 -2.50
CA ARG A 135 -2.34 15.57 -3.53
C ARG A 135 -1.80 16.86 -4.14
N GLY A 136 -1.81 16.91 -5.47
CA GLY A 136 -1.47 18.10 -6.25
C GLY A 136 -0.07 18.10 -6.85
N PRO A 137 0.30 19.23 -7.47
CA PRO A 137 1.43 19.31 -8.38
C PRO A 137 2.81 19.21 -7.72
N MET A 138 2.90 19.31 -6.39
CA MET A 138 4.18 19.08 -5.70
C MET A 138 4.76 17.68 -5.94
N GLY A 139 3.90 16.71 -6.31
CA GLY A 139 4.35 15.39 -6.74
C GLY A 139 5.29 15.45 -7.94
N SER A 140 5.00 16.29 -8.94
CA SER A 140 5.83 16.38 -10.15
C SER A 140 7.19 17.03 -9.90
N THR A 141 7.26 17.96 -8.95
CA THR A 141 8.52 18.59 -8.55
C THR A 141 9.49 17.59 -7.92
N LEU A 142 8.97 16.64 -7.14
CA LEU A 142 9.80 15.66 -6.42
C LEU A 142 10.02 14.37 -7.24
N HIS A 143 9.03 13.92 -8.00
CA HIS A 143 9.04 12.59 -8.64
C HIS A 143 8.96 12.61 -10.18
N GLY A 144 8.96 13.80 -10.80
CA GLY A 144 9.06 13.98 -12.24
C GLY A 144 7.72 13.96 -12.99
N SER A 145 7.79 13.69 -14.30
CA SER A 145 6.62 13.61 -15.18
C SER A 145 5.59 12.59 -14.66
N ASN A 146 4.30 12.77 -14.99
CA ASN A 146 3.20 11.86 -14.62
C ASN A 146 2.84 11.81 -13.11
N ALA A 147 3.31 12.77 -12.30
CA ALA A 147 2.90 13.00 -10.91
C ALA A 147 2.20 14.36 -10.70
N GLN A 148 1.53 14.88 -11.74
CA GLN A 148 0.92 16.21 -11.74
C GLN A 148 -0.28 16.31 -10.79
N SER A 149 -1.05 15.23 -10.67
CA SER A 149 -2.24 15.17 -9.82
C SER A 149 -1.93 14.67 -8.41
N GLY A 150 -0.82 13.94 -8.25
CA GLY A 150 -0.26 13.60 -6.95
C GLY A 150 0.55 12.31 -6.96
N ILE A 151 0.78 11.79 -5.75
CA ILE A 151 1.54 10.56 -5.52
C ILE A 151 0.89 9.76 -4.40
N ILE A 152 0.88 8.43 -4.56
CA ILE A 152 0.48 7.47 -3.54
C ILE A 152 1.71 6.67 -3.12
N HIS A 153 2.05 6.69 -1.84
CA HIS A 153 3.06 5.81 -1.24
C HIS A 153 2.38 4.78 -0.35
N ILE A 154 2.62 3.51 -0.64
CA ILE A 154 2.16 2.37 0.14
C ILE A 154 3.35 1.84 0.92
N PHE A 155 3.23 1.79 2.25
CA PHE A 155 4.25 1.24 3.12
C PHE A 155 3.81 -0.15 3.57
N THR A 156 4.64 -1.16 3.33
CA THR A 156 4.34 -2.53 3.76
C THR A 156 4.74 -2.74 5.23
N LYS A 157 4.05 -3.65 5.90
CA LYS A 157 4.30 -3.98 7.32
C LYS A 157 5.70 -4.55 7.50
N ARG A 158 6.52 -3.88 8.28
CA ARG A 158 7.83 -4.42 8.68
C ARG A 158 7.80 -4.68 10.17
N GLY A 159 8.58 -5.66 10.63
CA GLY A 159 8.69 -5.88 12.07
C GLY A 159 9.21 -4.63 12.77
N SER A 160 8.38 -4.01 13.61
CA SER A 160 8.76 -2.87 14.46
C SER A 160 9.02 -3.34 15.89
N GLY A 161 10.13 -2.90 16.49
CA GLY A 161 10.45 -3.16 17.90
C GLY A 161 11.32 -4.40 18.15
N SER A 162 10.91 -5.22 19.12
CA SER A 162 11.62 -6.41 19.61
C SER A 162 11.63 -7.56 18.58
N ARG A 163 12.40 -8.63 18.88
CA ARG A 163 12.53 -9.82 18.03
C ARG A 163 11.21 -10.58 17.94
N LYS A 164 10.30 -10.08 17.10
CA LYS A 164 8.95 -10.60 16.93
C LYS A 164 8.71 -10.93 15.46
N THR A 165 8.12 -12.09 15.28
CA THR A 165 7.65 -12.59 13.99
C THR A 165 6.13 -12.64 14.05
N VAL A 166 5.47 -12.07 13.05
CA VAL A 166 4.02 -12.06 12.90
C VAL A 166 3.68 -12.80 11.62
N MET A 167 2.93 -13.89 11.77
CA MET A 167 2.34 -14.64 10.68
C MET A 167 0.85 -14.31 10.59
N ARG A 168 0.35 -14.14 9.37
CA ARG A 168 -1.07 -13.96 9.08
C ARG A 168 -1.47 -14.89 7.95
N MET A 169 -2.66 -15.48 8.11
CA MET A 169 -3.34 -16.23 7.08
C MET A 169 -4.73 -15.66 6.94
N LYS A 170 -5.17 -15.46 5.70
CA LYS A 170 -6.49 -14.98 5.35
C LYS A 170 -7.10 -15.94 4.36
N VAL A 171 -8.35 -16.33 4.60
CA VAL A 171 -9.19 -17.03 3.64
C VAL A 171 -10.48 -16.23 3.55
N ALA A 172 -10.85 -15.84 2.34
CA ALA A 172 -12.07 -15.06 2.12
C ALA A 172 -12.86 -15.58 0.93
N ARG A 173 -14.18 -15.42 1.02
CA ARG A 173 -15.11 -15.59 -0.08
C ARG A 173 -15.76 -14.22 -0.35
N LYS A 174 -15.73 -13.80 -1.59
CA LYS A 174 -16.30 -12.53 -2.07
C LYS A 174 -17.54 -12.84 -2.88
N ASN A 175 -18.68 -12.29 -2.50
CA ASN A 175 -19.87 -12.28 -3.34
C ASN A 175 -20.01 -10.88 -3.92
N THR A 176 -20.05 -10.79 -5.24
CA THR A 176 -20.14 -9.53 -5.99
C THR A 176 -21.36 -9.57 -6.88
N ALA A 177 -22.32 -8.68 -6.65
CA ALA A 177 -23.47 -8.56 -7.54
C ALA A 177 -22.99 -8.23 -8.96
N ALA A 178 -23.43 -9.01 -9.95
CA ALA A 178 -23.16 -8.77 -11.35
C ALA A 178 -24.48 -8.48 -12.09
N PRO A 179 -24.94 -7.21 -12.11
CA PRO A 179 -26.22 -6.85 -12.72
C PRO A 179 -26.35 -7.26 -14.19
N ILE A 180 -25.23 -7.35 -14.91
CA ILE A 180 -25.19 -7.79 -16.33
C ILE A 180 -25.56 -9.27 -16.47
N LEU A 181 -25.24 -10.09 -15.46
CA LEU A 181 -25.56 -11.51 -15.42
C LEU A 181 -26.88 -11.82 -14.72
N ASN A 182 -27.47 -10.83 -14.04
CA ASN A 182 -28.60 -11.03 -13.13
C ASN A 182 -28.33 -12.13 -12.07
N ASP A 183 -27.08 -12.26 -11.65
CA ASP A 183 -26.61 -13.24 -10.65
C ASP A 183 -25.44 -12.66 -9.84
N ASP A 184 -25.10 -13.32 -8.73
CA ASP A 184 -23.93 -13.02 -7.91
C ASP A 184 -22.72 -13.81 -8.39
N VAL A 185 -21.58 -13.14 -8.43
CA VAL A 185 -20.29 -13.71 -8.80
C VAL A 185 -19.48 -14.00 -7.56
N ILE A 186 -18.91 -15.21 -7.51
CA ILE A 186 -18.12 -15.68 -6.38
C ILE A 186 -16.63 -15.51 -6.68
N GLY A 187 -15.93 -14.96 -5.70
CA GLY A 187 -14.49 -14.88 -5.64
C GLY A 187 -13.95 -15.58 -4.41
N HIS A 188 -12.74 -16.13 -4.52
CA HIS A 188 -12.01 -16.75 -3.43
C HIS A 188 -10.63 -16.11 -3.30
N GLU A 189 -10.22 -15.89 -2.06
CA GLU A 189 -8.91 -15.32 -1.74
C GLU A 189 -8.25 -16.16 -0.65
N VAL A 190 -6.97 -16.47 -0.87
CA VAL A 190 -6.11 -17.06 0.15
C VAL A 190 -4.83 -16.24 0.21
N SER A 191 -4.55 -15.66 1.38
CA SER A 191 -3.36 -14.87 1.62
C SER A 191 -2.56 -15.44 2.79
N PHE A 192 -1.24 -15.40 2.65
CA PHE A 192 -0.29 -15.69 3.70
C PHE A 192 0.71 -14.54 3.76
N SER A 193 0.99 -14.04 4.96
CA SER A 193 2.10 -13.12 5.14
C SER A 193 2.89 -13.37 6.41
N LEU A 194 4.16 -13.04 6.32
CA LEU A 194 5.16 -13.21 7.34
C LEU A 194 5.97 -11.92 7.42
N SER A 195 5.84 -11.19 8.52
CA SER A 195 6.58 -9.96 8.76
C SER A 195 7.23 -10.01 10.12
N GLY A 196 8.43 -9.47 10.24
CA GLY A 196 9.13 -9.57 11.50
C GLY A 196 10.49 -8.91 11.51
N ARG A 197 11.13 -9.06 12.67
CA ARG A 197 12.44 -8.52 12.94
C ARG A 197 13.25 -9.58 13.66
N SER A 198 14.36 -9.99 13.04
CA SER A 198 15.23 -11.03 13.62
C SER A 198 16.26 -10.42 14.59
N SER A 199 16.68 -9.18 14.36
CA SER A 199 17.62 -8.43 15.21
C SER A 199 17.32 -6.93 15.16
N SER A 200 17.99 -6.12 15.99
CA SER A 200 18.01 -4.65 15.90
C SER A 200 18.39 -4.10 14.53
N ASP A 201 18.93 -4.94 13.66
CA ASP A 201 19.45 -4.50 12.38
C ASP A 201 18.80 -5.20 11.18
N ILE A 202 17.98 -6.24 11.39
CA ILE A 202 17.38 -7.01 10.29
C ILE A 202 15.88 -7.12 10.47
N SER A 203 15.13 -6.59 9.50
CA SER A 203 13.68 -6.72 9.38
C SER A 203 13.30 -7.28 8.02
N TYR A 204 12.18 -8.00 7.97
CA TYR A 204 11.70 -8.67 6.77
C TYR A 204 10.17 -8.62 6.69
N ASN A 205 9.69 -8.71 5.46
CA ASN A 205 8.30 -8.92 5.09
C ASN A 205 8.28 -9.87 3.89
N LEU A 206 7.44 -10.88 3.93
CA LEU A 206 7.16 -11.79 2.84
C LEU A 206 5.64 -11.99 2.77
N GLY A 207 5.08 -11.98 1.57
CA GLY A 207 3.65 -12.23 1.40
C GLY A 207 3.33 -12.91 0.08
N ALA A 208 2.30 -13.74 0.14
CA ALA A 208 1.74 -14.47 -0.98
C ALA A 208 0.21 -14.35 -0.94
N ASN A 209 -0.39 -13.95 -2.04
CA ASN A 209 -1.85 -13.84 -2.18
C ASN A 209 -2.27 -14.55 -3.46
N ARG A 210 -3.27 -15.42 -3.37
CA ARG A 210 -3.93 -16.01 -4.53
C ARG A 210 -5.40 -15.63 -4.51
N THR A 211 -5.86 -15.01 -5.59
CA THR A 211 -7.26 -14.66 -5.81
C THR A 211 -7.79 -15.42 -7.02
N VAL A 212 -9.02 -15.93 -6.94
CA VAL A 212 -9.74 -16.61 -8.01
C VAL A 212 -11.15 -16.03 -8.07
N ASP A 213 -11.47 -15.24 -9.09
CA ASP A 213 -12.79 -14.65 -9.30
C ASP A 213 -13.49 -15.31 -10.50
N GLU A 214 -14.81 -15.56 -10.42
CA GLU A 214 -15.54 -16.01 -11.61
C GLU A 214 -15.58 -14.90 -12.67
N GLU A 215 -15.37 -15.29 -13.93
CA GLU A 215 -15.36 -14.36 -15.05
C GLU A 215 -16.78 -14.09 -15.55
N VAL A 216 -17.11 -12.81 -15.75
CA VAL A 216 -18.48 -12.40 -16.11
C VAL A 216 -18.76 -12.30 -17.60
N MET A 217 -17.83 -12.73 -18.46
CA MET A 217 -17.89 -12.47 -19.91
C MET A 217 -17.59 -13.70 -20.76
N PRO A 218 -18.20 -13.83 -21.95
CA PRO A 218 -18.26 -15.09 -22.68
C PRO A 218 -17.05 -15.38 -23.57
N SER A 219 -15.85 -14.85 -23.28
CA SER A 219 -14.71 -15.07 -24.20
C SER A 219 -14.07 -16.46 -24.04
N ASN A 220 -14.29 -17.17 -22.93
CA ASN A 220 -13.55 -18.41 -22.62
C ASN A 220 -14.04 -19.21 -21.40
N GLY A 221 -14.93 -18.66 -20.54
CA GLY A 221 -15.50 -19.39 -19.41
C GLY A 221 -14.49 -19.84 -18.36
N LYS A 222 -13.39 -19.09 -18.16
CA LYS A 222 -12.30 -19.44 -17.25
C LYS A 222 -12.22 -18.43 -16.10
N ASN A 223 -12.15 -18.92 -14.87
CA ASN A 223 -11.96 -18.07 -13.69
C ASN A 223 -10.71 -17.20 -13.78
N ILE A 224 -10.82 -15.97 -13.28
CA ILE A 224 -9.76 -14.98 -13.19
C ILE A 224 -8.86 -15.30 -12.01
N GLU A 225 -7.69 -15.87 -12.30
CA GLU A 225 -6.72 -16.27 -11.30
C GLU A 225 -5.55 -15.30 -11.28
N LEU A 226 -5.25 -14.79 -10.08
CA LEU A 226 -4.13 -13.89 -9.82
C LEU A 226 -3.30 -14.42 -8.66
N LEU A 227 -2.00 -14.58 -8.88
CA LEU A 227 -1.02 -14.91 -7.85
C LEU A 227 -0.08 -13.71 -7.66
N LYS A 228 -0.01 -13.20 -6.44
CA LYS A 228 0.87 -12.09 -6.03
C LYS A 228 1.89 -12.61 -5.05
N LEU A 229 3.15 -12.32 -5.28
CA LEU A 229 4.24 -12.58 -4.35
C LEU A 229 4.98 -11.28 -4.11
N HIS A 230 5.30 -10.99 -2.85
CA HIS A 230 6.21 -9.91 -2.53
C HIS A 230 7.15 -10.30 -1.41
N GLY A 231 8.28 -9.61 -1.37
CA GLY A 231 9.27 -9.78 -0.33
C GLY A 231 10.09 -8.51 -0.16
N ALA A 232 10.36 -8.15 1.08
CA ALA A 232 11.25 -7.08 1.45
C ALA A 232 12.18 -7.55 2.57
N LEU A 233 13.47 -7.25 2.43
CA LEU A 233 14.49 -7.45 3.44
C LEU A 233 15.23 -6.14 3.64
N ASN A 234 15.22 -5.66 4.88
CA ASN A 234 16.00 -4.51 5.28
C ASN A 234 17.02 -4.94 6.33
N ALA A 235 18.30 -4.74 6.01
CA ALA A 235 19.42 -5.06 6.88
C ALA A 235 20.31 -3.82 7.09
N ARG A 236 20.82 -3.64 8.30
CA ARG A 236 21.87 -2.69 8.63
C ARG A 236 23.12 -3.45 9.04
N ILE A 237 24.26 -3.11 8.44
CA ILE A 237 25.55 -3.70 8.76
C ILE A 237 26.51 -2.54 8.99
N GLY A 238 26.77 -2.20 10.26
CA GLY A 238 27.50 -0.97 10.61
C GLY A 238 26.75 0.29 10.12
N SER A 239 27.44 1.15 9.36
CA SER A 239 26.87 2.35 8.73
C SER A 239 26.13 2.06 7.41
N ALA A 240 26.24 0.84 6.88
CA ALA A 240 25.59 0.45 5.63
C ALA A 240 24.14 0.02 5.87
N LYS A 241 23.22 0.57 5.07
CA LYS A 241 21.83 0.12 4.96
C LYS A 241 21.64 -0.61 3.63
N ILE A 242 21.17 -1.85 3.73
CA ILE A 242 20.80 -2.70 2.61
C ILE A 242 19.28 -2.83 2.62
N ASP A 243 18.64 -2.44 1.53
CA ASP A 243 17.21 -2.60 1.32
C ASP A 243 16.99 -3.38 0.02
N ILE A 244 16.41 -4.57 0.13
CA ILE A 244 16.09 -5.47 -0.97
C ILE A 244 14.57 -5.61 -1.01
N LYS A 245 13.96 -5.37 -2.17
CA LYS A 245 12.52 -5.53 -2.37
C LYS A 245 12.23 -6.24 -3.67
N THR A 246 11.20 -7.08 -3.66
CA THR A 246 10.67 -7.79 -4.81
C THR A 246 9.15 -7.78 -4.79
N PHE A 247 8.54 -7.52 -5.93
CA PHE A 247 7.10 -7.64 -6.16
C PHE A 247 6.91 -8.39 -7.47
N GLN A 248 6.09 -9.43 -7.46
CA GLN A 248 5.75 -10.26 -8.62
C GLN A 248 4.25 -10.54 -8.63
N SER A 249 3.67 -10.53 -9.82
CA SER A 249 2.26 -10.83 -10.04
C SER A 249 2.09 -11.62 -11.32
N TRP A 250 1.26 -12.67 -11.28
CA TRP A 250 0.96 -13.53 -12.44
C TRP A 250 -0.54 -13.77 -12.58
N GLY A 251 -1.07 -13.55 -13.78
CA GLY A 251 -2.46 -13.81 -14.12
C GLY A 251 -2.61 -14.84 -15.25
N LYS A 252 -3.56 -15.77 -15.12
CA LYS A 252 -3.79 -16.83 -16.14
C LYS A 252 -4.48 -16.32 -17.42
N GLN A 253 -5.20 -15.19 -17.37
CA GLN A 253 -5.88 -14.59 -18.53
C GLN A 253 -4.95 -13.89 -19.54
N GLY A 254 -3.62 -13.96 -19.35
CA GLY A 254 -2.64 -13.41 -20.29
C GLY A 254 -2.01 -12.08 -19.86
N PHE A 255 -1.66 -11.93 -18.59
CA PHE A 255 -0.89 -10.77 -18.13
C PHE A 255 0.51 -11.11 -17.59
N ILE A 256 1.42 -10.17 -17.88
CA ILE A 256 2.89 -10.22 -17.88
C ILE A 256 3.44 -10.17 -16.44
N SER A 257 4.49 -10.96 -16.17
CA SER A 257 5.26 -10.85 -14.92
C SER A 257 5.89 -9.47 -14.83
N ASN A 258 5.42 -8.66 -13.89
CA ASN A 258 6.13 -7.43 -13.53
C ASN A 258 7.07 -7.76 -12.38
N LEU A 259 8.38 -7.71 -12.67
CA LEU A 259 9.44 -7.96 -11.72
C LEU A 259 10.09 -6.64 -11.34
N PHE A 260 9.86 -6.19 -10.11
CA PHE A 260 10.55 -5.02 -9.58
C PHE A 260 11.57 -5.45 -8.55
N HIS A 261 12.84 -5.16 -8.79
CA HIS A 261 13.89 -5.29 -7.80
C HIS A 261 14.43 -3.91 -7.46
N LEU A 262 14.44 -3.57 -6.17
CA LEU A 262 15.20 -2.42 -5.68
C LEU A 262 16.24 -2.94 -4.71
N LEU A 263 17.51 -2.77 -5.07
CA LEU A 263 18.64 -2.90 -4.17
C LEU A 263 19.16 -1.50 -3.89
N LYS A 264 18.98 -1.03 -2.65
CA LYS A 264 19.55 0.26 -2.22
C LYS A 264 20.65 -0.01 -1.21
N TYR A 265 21.88 0.35 -1.58
CA TYR A 265 23.00 0.50 -0.65
C TYR A 265 23.14 1.98 -0.31
N GLN A 266 23.06 2.33 0.97
CA GLN A 266 23.41 3.66 1.45
C GLN A 266 24.41 3.53 2.60
N GLU A 267 25.54 4.21 2.45
CA GLU A 267 26.56 4.35 3.48
C GLU A 267 26.35 5.70 4.17
N GLU A 268 25.98 5.69 5.45
CA GLU A 268 25.95 6.92 6.24
C GLU A 268 27.39 7.31 6.59
N ARG A 269 28.06 8.01 5.68
CA ARG A 269 29.31 8.70 6.01
C ARG A 269 28.98 9.98 6.76
N GLY A 270 29.21 9.98 8.06
CA GLY A 270 29.21 11.20 8.84
C GLY A 270 30.40 12.08 8.45
N TRP A 271 30.24 13.40 8.56
CA TRP A 271 31.34 14.37 8.42
C TRP A 271 32.45 14.24 9.49
N THR A 272 32.36 13.24 10.36
CA THR A 272 33.37 12.93 11.37
C THR A 272 34.56 12.11 10.82
N ASP A 273 34.40 11.48 9.65
CA ASP A 273 35.42 10.62 9.03
C ASP A 273 36.00 11.24 7.74
N ALA A 274 35.85 12.55 7.54
CA ALA A 274 36.53 13.24 6.45
C ALA A 274 38.06 13.19 6.72
N PRO A 275 38.89 12.74 5.75
CA PRO A 275 40.34 12.92 5.86
C PRO A 275 40.63 14.40 6.12
N GLY A 276 41.45 14.69 7.12
CA GLY A 276 41.83 16.05 7.47
C GLY A 276 42.75 16.66 6.42
N HIS A 277 42.18 17.06 5.28
CA HIS A 277 42.72 17.96 4.27
C HIS A 277 41.73 18.02 3.10
N TRP A 278 40.93 19.10 3.02
CA TRP A 278 40.68 20.03 1.89
C TRP A 278 39.79 21.15 2.42
#